data_AF-R1DKJ6-F1
#
_entry.id   AF-R1DKJ6-F1
#
_cell.length_a   1.000
_cell.length_b   1.000
_cell.length_c   1.000
_cell.angle_alpha   90.00
_cell.angle_beta   90.00
_cell.angle_gamma   90.00
#
_symmetry.space_group_name_H-M   'P 1'
#
loop_
_entity.id
_entity.type
_entity.pdbx_description
1 polymer ?
#
loop_
_entity_poly.entity_id
_entity_poly.type
_entity_poly.pdbx_seq_one_letter_code
_entity_poly.pdbx_strand_id
1 'polypeptide(L)'
;MLVSDAKAHAATKLLSDPRAASFAEASEVEAARCTFEAAVHPVLQQPVPSAFRICSFVPVTTIAAIGISSSGSAAGTLFWHWFYQSHSAAVRYCNYADTSRDLDPRQMTAAYAVSTASACAIGLGALHSRLPRRLTLAAPHLALCFAGGLSTPMLERGVPLLDESGVAIPGVSSTAAARATVERAALLQAVLVPACALLVPTAVIRAVLAPHLWRTAPQLLPLAASATVLGSVGGLTPLATAAVPAYVSLAVADLEPEARERVAAEATAAAASAASS
;
A
#
# COMPACT_ATOMS: atom_id res chain seq x y z
N MET A 1 8.20 6.77 -11.98
CA MET A 1 8.45 8.21 -12.21
C MET A 1 7.26 8.98 -11.64
N LEU A 2 7.47 9.97 -10.77
CA LEU A 2 6.34 10.74 -10.21
C LEU A 2 5.69 11.57 -11.32
N VAL A 3 4.45 11.24 -11.67
CA VAL A 3 3.64 12.02 -12.61
C VAL A 3 3.32 13.36 -11.93
N SER A 4 3.47 14.49 -12.63
CA SER A 4 3.10 15.80 -12.10
C SER A 4 1.59 15.98 -12.10
N ASP A 5 1.06 16.84 -11.22
CA ASP A 5 -0.37 17.12 -11.19
C ASP A 5 -0.85 17.73 -12.52
N ALA A 6 -0.04 18.56 -13.17
CA ALA A 6 -0.34 19.11 -14.49
C ALA A 6 -0.53 18.00 -15.55
N LYS A 7 0.32 16.96 -15.54
CA LYS A 7 0.20 15.82 -16.47
C LYS A 7 -1.06 15.00 -16.22
N ALA A 8 -1.43 14.79 -14.95
CA ALA A 8 -2.66 14.07 -14.61
C ALA A 8 -3.92 14.83 -15.06
N HIS A 9 -3.96 16.15 -14.87
CA HIS A 9 -5.08 16.98 -15.35
C HIS A 9 -5.15 17.01 -16.88
N ALA A 10 -4.01 17.10 -17.57
CA ALA A 10 -3.95 17.06 -19.03
C ALA A 10 -4.46 15.73 -19.59
N ALA A 11 -4.03 14.60 -19.01
CA ALA A 11 -4.51 13.27 -19.40
C ALA A 11 -6.02 13.11 -19.16
N THR A 12 -6.52 13.59 -18.02
CA THR A 12 -7.96 13.59 -17.72
C THR A 12 -8.73 14.38 -18.77
N LYS A 13 -8.28 15.61 -19.09
CA LYS A 13 -8.93 16.46 -20.08
C LYS A 13 -8.94 15.83 -21.48
N LEU A 14 -7.85 15.21 -21.89
CA LEU A 14 -7.75 14.54 -23.19
C LEU A 14 -8.73 13.36 -23.30
N LEU A 15 -8.85 12.54 -22.25
CA LEU A 15 -9.72 11.38 -22.24
C LEU A 15 -11.20 11.71 -22.02
N SER A 16 -11.50 12.85 -21.38
CA SER A 16 -12.86 13.36 -21.22
C SER A 16 -13.45 13.97 -22.50
N ASP A 17 -12.62 14.31 -23.50
CA ASP A 17 -13.07 14.85 -24.79
C ASP A 17 -12.83 13.83 -25.93
N PRO A 18 -13.88 13.10 -26.37
CA PRO A 18 -13.77 12.10 -27.44
C PRO A 18 -13.28 12.69 -28.77
N ARG A 19 -13.55 13.98 -29.02
CA ARG A 19 -13.09 14.66 -30.24
C ARG A 19 -11.59 14.92 -30.15
N ALA A 20 -11.12 15.46 -29.02
CA ALA A 20 -9.70 15.67 -28.81
C ALA A 20 -8.91 14.36 -28.89
N ALA A 21 -9.42 13.28 -28.31
CA ALA A 21 -8.81 11.95 -28.40
C ALA A 21 -8.78 11.39 -29.83
N SER A 22 -9.77 11.71 -30.66
CA SER A 22 -9.81 11.25 -32.07
C SER A 22 -8.81 11.94 -32.99
N PHE A 23 -8.32 13.13 -32.61
CA PHE A 23 -7.29 13.87 -33.35
C PHE A 23 -5.87 13.62 -32.82
N ALA A 24 -5.74 12.98 -31.66
CA ALA A 24 -4.47 12.65 -31.03
C ALA A 24 -3.87 11.37 -31.64
N GLU A 25 -2.54 11.26 -31.59
CA GLU A 25 -1.84 10.06 -32.03
C GLU A 25 -2.15 8.88 -31.08
N ALA A 26 -2.21 7.65 -31.60
CA ALA A 26 -2.53 6.47 -30.78
C ALA A 26 -1.56 6.30 -29.59
N SER A 27 -0.28 6.65 -29.79
CA SER A 27 0.76 6.64 -28.75
C SER A 27 0.48 7.67 -27.65
N GLU A 28 -0.07 8.83 -27.99
CA GLU A 28 -0.42 9.91 -27.06
C GLU A 28 -1.66 9.54 -26.24
N VAL A 29 -2.66 8.94 -26.87
CA VAL A 29 -3.86 8.42 -26.18
C VAL A 29 -3.48 7.32 -25.20
N GLU A 30 -2.59 6.40 -25.59
CA GLU A 30 -2.13 5.32 -24.72
C GLU A 30 -1.34 5.87 -23.52
N ALA A 31 -0.41 6.81 -23.76
CA ALA A 31 0.32 7.46 -22.67
C ALA A 31 -0.60 8.22 -21.71
N ALA A 32 -1.65 8.86 -22.24
CA ALA A 32 -2.67 9.53 -21.44
C ALA A 32 -3.49 8.52 -20.63
N ARG A 33 -3.87 7.37 -21.20
CA ARG A 33 -4.54 6.27 -20.48
C ARG A 33 -3.71 5.74 -19.33
N CYS A 34 -2.45 5.39 -19.57
CA CYS A 34 -1.55 4.96 -18.50
C CYS A 34 -1.42 6.03 -17.40
N THR A 35 -1.36 7.29 -17.78
CA THR A 35 -1.26 8.41 -16.81
C THR A 35 -2.55 8.57 -16.02
N PHE A 36 -3.70 8.43 -16.68
CA PHE A 36 -5.02 8.52 -16.07
C PHE A 36 -5.23 7.39 -15.06
N GLU A 37 -5.00 6.14 -15.46
CA GLU A 37 -5.10 4.97 -14.58
C GLU A 37 -4.15 5.06 -13.37
N ALA A 38 -2.97 5.67 -13.55
CA ALA A 38 -1.98 5.81 -12.47
C ALA A 38 -2.23 6.99 -11.52
N ALA A 39 -3.02 8.00 -11.91
CA ALA A 39 -3.10 9.28 -11.20
C ALA A 39 -4.52 9.73 -10.84
N VAL A 40 -5.55 9.13 -11.41
CA VAL A 40 -6.95 9.50 -11.22
C VAL A 40 -7.65 8.50 -10.33
N HIS A 41 -8.47 9.02 -9.41
CA HIS A 41 -9.25 8.20 -8.51
C HIS A 41 -10.38 7.50 -9.29
N PRO A 42 -10.53 6.16 -9.20
CA PRO A 42 -11.47 5.41 -10.05
C PRO A 42 -12.95 5.76 -9.76
N VAL A 43 -13.29 6.11 -8.51
CA VAL A 43 -14.66 6.50 -8.15
C VAL A 43 -14.93 7.98 -8.40
N LEU A 44 -14.14 8.86 -7.77
CA LEU A 44 -14.31 10.31 -7.85
C LEU A 44 -13.99 10.90 -9.24
N GLN A 45 -13.28 10.16 -10.10
CA GLN A 45 -12.84 10.62 -11.42
C GLN A 45 -12.02 11.93 -11.34
N GLN A 46 -11.35 12.14 -10.20
CA GLN A 46 -10.54 13.32 -9.92
C GLN A 46 -9.07 12.93 -9.74
N PRO A 47 -8.11 13.77 -10.18
CA PRO A 47 -6.69 13.52 -9.96
C PRO A 47 -6.36 13.49 -8.47
N VAL A 48 -5.73 12.39 -8.04
CA VAL A 48 -5.18 12.27 -6.69
C VAL A 48 -3.95 13.18 -6.59
N PRO A 49 -3.76 13.98 -5.52
CA PRO A 49 -2.58 14.81 -5.37
C PRO A 49 -1.29 14.00 -5.46
N SER A 50 -0.30 14.49 -6.22
CA SER A 50 0.96 13.77 -6.50
C SER A 50 1.66 13.22 -5.26
N ALA A 51 1.65 13.96 -4.14
CA ALA A 51 2.26 13.56 -2.88
C ALA A 51 1.57 12.37 -2.16
N PHE A 52 0.33 12.04 -2.54
CA PHE A 52 -0.47 10.99 -1.92
C PHE A 52 -0.89 9.90 -2.91
N ARG A 53 -0.36 9.91 -4.16
CA ARG A 53 -0.53 8.80 -5.10
C ARG A 53 0.18 7.55 -4.60
N ILE A 54 -0.29 6.36 -4.98
CA ILE A 54 0.39 5.09 -4.67
C ILE A 54 1.86 5.12 -5.11
N CYS A 55 2.18 5.76 -6.24
CA CYS A 55 3.55 5.89 -6.74
C CYS A 55 4.47 6.77 -5.87
N SER A 56 3.92 7.64 -5.01
CA SER A 56 4.68 8.45 -4.05
C SER A 56 5.07 7.66 -2.79
N PHE A 57 4.46 6.50 -2.57
CA PHE A 57 4.67 5.70 -1.38
C PHE A 57 6.13 5.25 -1.24
N VAL A 58 6.72 4.72 -2.31
CA VAL A 58 8.12 4.28 -2.35
C VAL A 58 9.12 5.41 -2.04
N PRO A 59 9.11 6.57 -2.73
CA PRO A 59 10.05 7.64 -2.45
C PRO A 59 9.87 8.26 -1.05
N VAL A 60 8.64 8.47 -0.59
CA VAL A 60 8.40 9.06 0.74
C VAL A 60 8.75 8.08 1.86
N THR A 61 8.42 6.80 1.70
CA THR A 61 8.83 5.74 2.64
C THR A 61 10.35 5.63 2.72
N THR A 62 11.05 5.78 1.60
CA THR A 62 12.52 5.79 1.58
C THR A 62 13.09 6.93 2.43
N ILE A 63 12.57 8.15 2.24
CA ILE A 63 12.97 9.32 3.03
C ILE A 63 12.72 9.08 4.52
N ALA A 64 11.52 8.58 4.87
CA ALA A 64 11.17 8.28 6.25
C ALA A 64 12.08 7.19 6.85
N ALA A 65 12.38 6.12 6.12
CA ALA A 65 13.23 5.03 6.56
C ALA A 65 14.69 5.47 6.80
N ILE A 66 15.23 6.31 5.90
CA ILE A 66 16.54 6.96 6.10
C ILE A 66 16.50 7.85 7.35
N GLY A 67 15.42 8.60 7.53
CA GLY A 67 15.17 9.43 8.70
C GLY A 67 15.18 8.65 10.02
N ILE A 68 14.38 7.58 10.10
CA ILE A 68 14.33 6.66 11.26
C ILE A 68 15.71 6.07 11.55
N SER A 69 16.46 5.70 10.51
CA SER A 69 17.77 5.05 10.66
C SER A 69 18.88 6.03 11.07
N SER A 70 18.74 7.30 10.71
CA SER A 70 19.73 8.36 10.99
C SER A 70 19.38 9.21 12.22
N SER A 71 18.17 9.08 12.77
CA SER A 71 17.77 9.81 13.97
C SER A 71 18.54 9.31 15.19
N GLY A 72 19.56 10.08 15.60
CA GLY A 72 20.30 9.85 16.83
C GLY A 72 19.60 10.32 18.10
N SER A 73 18.39 10.88 17.99
CA SER A 73 17.61 11.42 19.10
C SER A 73 16.20 10.83 19.17
N ALA A 74 15.64 10.78 20.39
CA ALA A 74 14.27 10.35 20.63
C ALA A 74 13.26 11.21 19.86
N ALA A 75 13.46 12.54 19.85
CA ALA A 75 12.61 13.47 19.12
C ALA A 75 12.66 13.23 17.59
N GLY A 76 13.83 12.94 17.02
CA GLY A 76 13.96 12.60 15.61
C GLY A 76 13.26 11.28 15.27
N THR A 77 13.39 10.28 16.15
CA THR A 77 12.74 8.97 15.97
C THR A 77 11.22 9.12 15.97
N LEU A 78 10.68 9.90 16.91
CA LEU A 78 9.25 10.25 16.96
C LEU A 78 8.77 10.96 15.71
N PHE A 79 9.51 11.99 15.27
CA PHE A 79 9.16 12.76 14.08
C PHE A 79 9.06 11.86 12.85
N TRP A 80 10.04 10.99 12.61
CA TRP A 80 10.03 10.15 11.42
C TRP A 80 8.99 9.04 11.46
N HIS A 81 8.72 8.45 12.63
CA HIS A 81 7.60 7.52 12.78
C HIS A 81 6.25 8.22 12.56
N TRP A 82 6.05 9.41 13.13
CA TRP A 82 4.86 10.22 12.88
C TRP A 82 4.71 10.58 11.40
N PHE A 83 5.79 11.03 10.75
CA PHE A 83 5.80 11.41 9.34
C PHE A 83 5.42 10.22 8.45
N TYR A 84 6.02 9.05 8.68
CA TYR A 84 5.68 7.82 7.96
C TYR A 84 4.21 7.44 8.12
N GLN A 85 3.70 7.42 9.36
CA GLN A 85 2.32 7.01 9.65
C GLN A 85 1.30 8.01 9.08
N SER A 86 1.62 9.31 9.12
CA SER A 86 0.80 10.37 8.53
C SER A 86 0.73 10.23 7.01
N HIS A 87 1.86 10.00 6.34
CA HIS A 87 1.89 9.78 4.89
C HIS A 87 1.13 8.51 4.49
N SER A 88 1.34 7.40 5.21
CA SER A 88 0.63 6.14 4.97
C SER A 88 -0.89 6.29 5.15
N ALA A 89 -1.34 7.02 6.17
CA ALA A 89 -2.75 7.33 6.37
C ALA A 89 -3.32 8.21 5.26
N ALA A 90 -2.58 9.25 4.84
CA ALA A 90 -3.00 10.15 3.77
C ALA A 90 -3.09 9.44 2.41
N VAL A 91 -2.12 8.57 2.06
CA VAL A 91 -2.18 7.75 0.85
C VAL A 91 -3.41 6.84 0.89
N ARG A 92 -3.70 6.19 2.01
CA ARG A 92 -4.92 5.37 2.11
C ARG A 92 -6.20 6.19 1.94
N TYR A 93 -6.25 7.38 2.54
CA TYR A 93 -7.39 8.27 2.40
C TYR A 93 -7.61 8.73 0.96
N CYS A 94 -6.55 9.20 0.32
CA CYS A 94 -6.64 9.74 -1.04
C CYS A 94 -6.83 8.68 -2.13
N ASN A 95 -6.61 7.40 -1.84
CA ASN A 95 -6.80 6.29 -2.79
C ASN A 95 -7.90 5.31 -2.35
N TYR A 96 -8.78 5.73 -1.43
CA TYR A 96 -9.90 4.90 -0.99
C TYR A 96 -10.97 4.81 -2.08
N ALA A 97 -10.98 3.70 -2.80
CA ALA A 97 -11.80 3.49 -3.99
C ALA A 97 -13.02 2.58 -3.76
N ASP A 98 -13.36 2.24 -2.52
CA ASP A 98 -14.48 1.35 -2.25
C ASP A 98 -15.81 2.09 -2.47
N THR A 99 -16.58 1.65 -3.47
CA THR A 99 -17.92 2.17 -3.78
C THR A 99 -19.01 1.52 -2.94
N SER A 100 -18.71 0.39 -2.28
CA SER A 100 -19.67 -0.38 -1.50
C SER A 100 -19.80 0.12 -0.05
N ARG A 101 -18.89 1.01 0.38
CA ARG A 101 -18.86 1.56 1.74
C ARG A 101 -18.45 3.02 1.74
N ASP A 102 -19.28 3.83 2.39
CA ASP A 102 -18.92 5.19 2.72
C ASP A 102 -17.68 5.23 3.61
N LEU A 103 -16.82 6.22 3.31
CA LEU A 103 -15.62 6.47 4.08
C LEU A 103 -15.99 6.97 5.48
N ASP A 104 -15.77 6.16 6.53
CA ASP A 104 -15.98 6.60 7.92
C ASP A 104 -14.75 7.37 8.44
N PRO A 105 -14.82 8.72 8.58
CA PRO A 105 -13.68 9.52 9.00
C PRO A 105 -13.24 9.19 10.43
N ARG A 106 -14.15 8.68 11.28
CA ARG A 106 -13.83 8.33 12.67
C ARG A 106 -12.97 7.08 12.74
N GLN A 107 -13.28 6.08 11.91
CA GLN A 107 -12.47 4.86 11.84
C GLN A 107 -11.07 5.16 11.31
N MET A 108 -10.94 6.01 10.29
CA MET A 108 -9.65 6.39 9.74
C MET A 108 -8.78 7.18 10.71
N THR A 109 -9.39 8.15 11.41
CA THR A 109 -8.68 8.94 12.41
C THR A 109 -8.27 8.09 13.62
N ALA A 110 -9.13 7.16 14.06
CA ALA A 110 -8.78 6.19 15.09
C ALA A 110 -7.63 5.27 14.65
N ALA A 111 -7.70 4.69 13.44
CA ALA A 111 -6.65 3.84 12.89
C ALA A 111 -5.31 4.59 12.80
N TYR A 112 -5.32 5.84 12.32
CA TYR A 112 -4.13 6.71 12.29
C TYR A 112 -3.59 7.00 13.69
N ALA A 113 -4.45 7.34 14.65
CA ALA A 113 -4.03 7.65 16.01
C ALA A 113 -3.38 6.43 16.69
N VAL A 114 -3.99 5.25 16.55
CA VAL A 114 -3.48 4.00 17.11
C VAL A 114 -2.16 3.59 16.44
N SER A 115 -2.09 3.67 15.11
CA SER A 115 -0.87 3.31 14.38
C SER A 115 0.29 4.26 14.70
N THR A 116 0.02 5.56 14.79
CA THR A 116 1.01 6.58 15.14
C THR A 116 1.49 6.43 16.57
N ALA A 117 0.58 6.30 17.54
CA ALA A 117 0.92 6.14 18.94
C ALA A 117 1.74 4.86 19.18
N SER A 118 1.34 3.74 18.56
CA SER A 118 2.06 2.46 18.67
C SER A 118 3.46 2.52 18.03
N ALA A 119 3.59 3.10 16.83
CA ALA A 119 4.88 3.28 16.17
C ALA A 119 5.84 4.13 17.03
N CYS A 120 5.35 5.25 17.55
CA CYS A 120 6.13 6.14 18.41
C CYS A 120 6.53 5.48 19.73
N ALA A 121 5.60 4.77 20.39
CA ALA A 121 5.87 4.08 21.65
C ALA A 121 6.93 2.97 21.49
N ILE A 122 6.79 2.14 20.45
CA ILE A 122 7.75 1.05 20.19
C ILE A 122 9.09 1.62 19.72
N GLY A 123 9.09 2.66 18.86
CA GLY A 123 10.29 3.34 18.38
C GLY A 123 11.10 4.00 19.50
N LEU A 124 10.45 4.50 20.56
CA LEU A 124 11.10 5.00 21.77
C LEU A 124 11.57 3.90 22.74
N GLY A 125 11.26 2.64 22.45
CA GLY A 125 11.73 1.52 23.24
C GLY A 125 10.80 1.04 24.33
N ALA A 126 9.48 1.28 24.22
CA ALA A 126 8.49 0.69 25.14
C ALA A 126 8.61 -0.85 25.27
N LEU A 127 9.19 -1.50 24.26
CA LEU A 127 9.44 -2.95 24.24
C LEU A 127 10.90 -3.35 24.52
N HIS A 128 11.82 -2.40 24.72
CA HIS A 128 13.26 -2.71 24.87
C HIS A 128 13.56 -3.56 26.11
N SER A 129 12.84 -3.34 27.21
CA SER A 129 13.02 -4.11 28.46
C SER A 129 12.45 -5.53 28.38
N ARG A 130 11.59 -5.81 27.39
CA ARG A 130 10.90 -7.09 27.20
C ARG A 130 11.50 -7.92 26.06
N LEU A 131 12.32 -7.31 25.22
CA LEU A 131 12.96 -7.96 24.08
C LEU A 131 14.43 -8.29 24.40
N PRO A 132 14.93 -9.46 23.93
CA PRO A 132 16.36 -9.72 23.96
C PRO A 132 17.11 -8.65 23.15
N ARG A 133 18.32 -8.29 23.59
CA ARG A 133 19.16 -7.22 23.00
C ARG A 133 19.44 -7.36 21.50
N ARG A 134 19.28 -8.56 20.94
CA ARG A 134 19.38 -8.79 19.49
C ARG A 134 18.13 -8.30 18.73
N LEU A 135 16.95 -8.37 19.36
CA LEU A 135 15.67 -7.94 18.80
C LEU A 135 15.38 -6.45 19.04
N THR A 136 16.01 -5.81 20.03
CA THR A 136 15.90 -4.36 20.22
C THR A 136 16.45 -3.57 19.03
N LEU A 137 17.38 -4.15 18.28
CA LEU A 137 17.88 -3.57 17.02
C LEU A 137 16.84 -3.60 15.89
N ALA A 138 15.86 -4.49 15.97
CA ALA A 138 14.74 -4.55 15.05
C ALA A 138 13.55 -3.71 15.54
N ALA A 139 13.67 -2.97 16.65
CA ALA A 139 12.57 -2.19 17.21
C ALA A 139 11.94 -1.20 16.22
N PRO A 140 12.68 -0.47 15.37
CA PRO A 140 12.07 0.40 14.37
C PRO A 140 11.24 -0.37 13.33
N HIS A 141 11.70 -1.56 12.93
CA HIS A 141 10.94 -2.44 12.03
C HIS A 141 9.69 -2.97 12.72
N LEU A 142 9.82 -3.48 13.95
CA LEU A 142 8.69 -3.96 14.75
C LEU A 142 7.65 -2.85 14.97
N ALA A 143 8.09 -1.62 15.23
CA ALA A 143 7.20 -0.47 15.37
C ALA A 143 6.33 -0.27 14.12
N LEU A 144 6.93 -0.34 12.92
CA LEU A 144 6.20 -0.27 11.67
C LEU A 144 5.27 -1.47 11.46
N CYS A 145 5.71 -2.68 11.84
CA CYS A 145 4.88 -3.88 11.72
C CYS A 145 3.62 -3.81 12.58
N PHE A 146 3.78 -3.48 13.86
CA PHE A 146 2.66 -3.34 14.78
C PHE A 146 1.70 -2.24 14.34
N ALA A 147 2.23 -1.07 13.97
CA ALA A 147 1.42 0.04 13.50
C ALA A 147 0.69 -0.29 12.20
N GLY A 148 1.36 -0.96 11.25
CA GLY A 148 0.77 -1.44 10.00
C GLY A 148 -0.42 -2.35 10.26
N GLY A 149 -0.23 -3.39 11.11
CA GLY A 149 -1.29 -4.33 11.46
C GLY A 149 -2.49 -3.68 12.16
N LEU A 150 -2.24 -2.76 13.12
CA LEU A 150 -3.30 -2.04 13.81
C LEU A 150 -4.06 -1.05 12.91
N SER A 151 -3.42 -0.59 11.85
CA SER A 151 -4.02 0.33 10.90
C SER A 151 -4.82 -0.37 9.79
N THR A 152 -4.69 -1.68 9.64
CA THR A 152 -5.46 -2.46 8.66
C THR A 152 -6.89 -2.61 9.20
N PRO A 153 -7.91 -2.07 8.51
CA PRO A 153 -9.28 -2.18 9.00
C PRO A 153 -9.74 -3.64 8.93
N MET A 154 -10.33 -4.14 10.01
CA MET A 154 -11.04 -5.42 9.96
C MET A 154 -12.36 -5.19 9.22
N LEU A 155 -12.56 -5.93 8.13
CA LEU A 155 -13.79 -5.86 7.35
C LEU A 155 -14.81 -6.81 7.97
N GLU A 156 -15.70 -6.26 8.81
CA GLU A 156 -16.78 -7.04 9.42
C GLU A 156 -17.89 -7.41 8.43
N ARG A 157 -18.11 -6.56 7.41
CA ARG A 157 -19.03 -6.86 6.30
C ARG A 157 -18.26 -7.54 5.16
N GLY A 158 -18.95 -8.25 4.28
CA GLY A 158 -18.37 -8.85 3.08
C GLY A 158 -17.85 -7.81 2.08
N VAL A 159 -16.98 -8.25 1.16
CA VAL A 159 -16.50 -7.47 0.01
C VAL A 159 -17.26 -7.95 -1.24
N PRO A 160 -17.63 -7.05 -2.19
CA PRO A 160 -18.27 -7.46 -3.44
C PRO A 160 -17.42 -8.46 -4.22
N LEU A 161 -18.07 -9.50 -4.75
CA LEU A 161 -17.41 -10.46 -5.63
C LEU A 161 -17.38 -9.91 -7.07
N LEU A 162 -16.28 -10.18 -7.77
CA LEU A 162 -16.13 -9.86 -9.18
C LEU A 162 -16.38 -11.13 -10.00
N ASP A 163 -17.05 -10.99 -11.13
CA ASP A 163 -17.17 -12.05 -12.13
C ASP A 163 -15.83 -12.24 -12.91
N GLU A 164 -15.79 -13.22 -13.81
CA GLU A 164 -14.61 -13.49 -14.65
C GLU A 164 -14.27 -12.32 -15.60
N SER A 165 -15.23 -11.44 -15.87
CA SER A 165 -15.05 -10.24 -16.69
C SER A 165 -14.54 -9.03 -15.89
N GLY A 166 -14.37 -9.18 -14.57
CA GLY A 166 -13.90 -8.12 -13.66
C GLY A 166 -15.01 -7.15 -13.25
N VAL A 167 -16.27 -7.49 -13.50
CA VAL A 167 -17.44 -6.69 -13.11
C VAL A 167 -17.97 -7.18 -11.77
N ALA A 168 -18.33 -6.24 -10.89
CA ALA A 168 -18.90 -6.59 -9.59
C ALA A 168 -20.28 -7.22 -9.74
N ILE A 169 -20.44 -8.41 -9.16
CA ILE A 169 -21.71 -9.10 -9.08
C ILE A 169 -22.67 -8.30 -8.17
N PRO A 170 -23.79 -7.80 -8.69
CA PRO A 170 -24.70 -6.97 -7.90
C PRO A 170 -25.26 -7.73 -6.69
N GLY A 171 -25.09 -7.17 -5.49
CA GLY A 171 -25.70 -7.70 -4.27
C GLY A 171 -25.08 -9.00 -3.72
N VAL A 172 -23.95 -9.45 -4.25
CA VAL A 172 -23.18 -10.58 -3.69
C VAL A 172 -21.95 -10.05 -2.99
N SER A 173 -21.92 -10.23 -1.66
CA SER A 173 -20.77 -9.89 -0.82
C SER A 173 -20.33 -11.13 -0.05
N SER A 174 -19.02 -11.28 0.15
CA SER A 174 -18.46 -12.43 0.87
C SER A 174 -17.56 -11.98 2.01
N THR A 175 -17.81 -12.51 3.21
CA THR A 175 -16.93 -12.28 4.36
C THR A 175 -15.62 -13.06 4.25
N ALA A 176 -15.64 -14.23 3.61
CA ALA A 176 -14.44 -15.02 3.31
C ALA A 176 -13.48 -14.24 2.39
N ALA A 177 -14.02 -13.60 1.34
CA ALA A 177 -13.27 -12.69 0.47
C ALA A 177 -12.73 -11.49 1.23
N ALA A 178 -13.53 -10.90 2.12
CA ALA A 178 -13.13 -9.79 2.96
C ALA A 178 -11.93 -10.15 3.84
N ARG A 179 -11.98 -11.31 4.51
CA ARG A 179 -10.90 -11.81 5.37
C ARG A 179 -9.61 -12.05 4.59
N ALA A 180 -9.67 -12.76 3.47
CA ALA A 180 -8.50 -13.01 2.63
C ALA A 180 -7.88 -11.71 2.09
N THR A 181 -8.71 -10.71 1.76
CA THR A 181 -8.24 -9.38 1.35
C THR A 181 -7.53 -8.66 2.49
N VAL A 182 -8.10 -8.67 3.69
CA VAL A 182 -7.50 -8.08 4.90
C VAL A 182 -6.18 -8.76 5.25
N GLU A 183 -6.10 -10.09 5.18
CA GLU A 183 -4.89 -10.85 5.44
C GLU A 183 -3.75 -10.48 4.48
N ARG A 184 -4.05 -10.34 3.17
CA ARG A 184 -3.07 -9.88 2.18
C ARG A 184 -2.66 -8.42 2.38
N ALA A 185 -3.61 -7.55 2.69
CA ALA A 185 -3.33 -6.14 2.99
C ALA A 185 -2.45 -6.01 4.22
N ALA A 186 -2.75 -6.76 5.29
CA ALA A 186 -1.94 -6.84 6.49
C ALA A 186 -0.55 -7.41 6.20
N LEU A 187 -0.43 -8.47 5.39
CA LEU A 187 0.87 -9.02 4.99
C LEU A 187 1.73 -7.96 4.29
N LEU A 188 1.15 -7.20 3.35
CA LEU A 188 1.86 -6.13 2.65
C LEU A 188 2.25 -4.99 3.61
N GLN A 189 1.28 -4.42 4.32
CA GLN A 189 1.44 -3.19 5.11
C GLN A 189 2.17 -3.42 6.44
N ALA A 190 1.94 -4.56 7.09
CA ALA A 190 2.51 -4.87 8.39
C ALA A 190 3.81 -5.68 8.29
N VAL A 191 4.07 -6.40 7.19
CA VAL A 191 5.25 -7.29 7.14
C VAL A 191 6.18 -6.90 5.99
N LEU A 192 5.73 -7.05 4.75
CA LEU A 192 6.62 -6.98 3.59
C LEU A 192 7.18 -5.58 3.35
N VAL A 193 6.34 -4.55 3.36
CA VAL A 193 6.78 -3.16 3.16
C VAL A 193 7.73 -2.71 4.28
N PRO A 194 7.39 -2.85 5.58
CA PRO A 194 8.34 -2.56 6.66
C PRO A 194 9.63 -3.36 6.60
N ALA A 195 9.59 -4.60 6.12
CA ALA A 195 10.79 -5.44 5.99
C ALA A 195 11.72 -4.90 4.91
N CYS A 196 11.18 -4.52 3.75
CA CYS A 196 11.94 -3.89 2.67
C CYS A 196 12.50 -2.53 3.09
N ALA A 197 11.78 -1.76 3.90
CA ALA A 197 12.17 -0.42 4.30
C ALA A 197 13.19 -0.36 5.43
N LEU A 198 13.09 -1.26 6.43
CA LEU A 198 13.93 -1.20 7.62
C LEU A 198 14.68 -2.49 7.90
N LEU A 199 14.05 -3.66 7.81
CA LEU A 199 14.71 -4.92 8.23
C LEU A 199 15.88 -5.31 7.32
N VAL A 200 15.61 -5.44 6.03
CA VAL A 200 16.60 -5.82 5.01
C VAL A 200 17.77 -4.82 4.94
N PRO A 201 17.55 -3.50 4.79
CA PRO A 201 18.66 -2.57 4.71
C PRO A 201 19.45 -2.52 6.02
N THR A 202 18.81 -2.58 7.19
CA THR A 202 19.53 -2.65 8.47
C THR A 202 20.39 -3.90 8.55
N ALA A 203 19.90 -5.05 8.11
CA ALA A 203 20.68 -6.29 8.09
C ALA A 203 21.90 -6.19 7.17
N VAL A 204 21.73 -5.68 5.95
CA VAL A 204 22.82 -5.49 4.97
C VAL A 204 23.85 -4.47 5.49
N ILE A 205 23.39 -3.33 6.01
CA ILE A 205 24.27 -2.31 6.57
C ILE A 205 25.11 -2.90 7.70
N ARG A 206 24.51 -3.67 8.61
CA ARG A 206 25.23 -4.22 9.77
C ARG A 206 26.14 -5.39 9.44
N ALA A 207 25.72 -6.29 8.57
CA ALA A 207 26.46 -7.50 8.25
C ALA A 207 27.56 -7.25 7.22
N VAL A 208 27.35 -6.33 6.28
CA VAL A 208 28.24 -6.11 5.14
C VAL A 208 28.89 -4.74 5.20
N LEU A 209 28.11 -3.66 5.19
CA LEU A 209 28.69 -2.32 5.01
C LEU A 209 29.48 -1.85 6.22
N ALA A 210 28.95 -2.01 7.42
CA ALA A 210 29.55 -1.49 8.64
C ALA A 210 30.92 -2.13 8.93
N PRO A 211 31.09 -3.47 8.93
CA PRO A 211 32.39 -4.09 9.22
C PRO A 211 33.52 -3.63 8.30
N HIS A 212 33.19 -3.30 7.04
CA HIS A 212 34.15 -2.85 6.03
C HIS A 212 34.37 -1.33 6.09
N LEU A 213 33.30 -0.53 6.00
CA LEU A 213 33.39 0.93 5.88
C LEU A 213 33.79 1.63 7.18
N TRP A 214 33.49 1.08 8.36
CA TRP A 214 33.95 1.69 9.62
C TRP A 214 35.47 1.76 9.72
N ARG A 215 36.18 0.81 9.09
CA ARG A 215 37.65 0.74 9.13
C ARG A 215 38.31 1.52 7.99
N THR A 216 37.68 1.56 6.81
CA THR A 216 38.28 2.12 5.60
C THR A 216 37.84 3.55 5.31
N ALA A 217 36.55 3.86 5.46
CA ALA A 217 35.96 5.14 5.07
C ALA A 217 34.66 5.42 5.85
N PRO A 218 34.74 5.75 7.15
CA PRO A 218 33.55 5.95 7.98
C PRO A 218 32.64 7.08 7.47
N GLN A 219 33.21 8.12 6.83
CA GLN A 219 32.44 9.18 6.16
C GLN A 219 31.53 8.68 5.02
N LEU A 220 31.81 7.53 4.39
CA LEU A 220 30.98 6.97 3.32
C LEU A 220 29.84 6.09 3.83
N LEU A 221 29.90 5.66 5.10
CA LEU A 221 28.87 4.81 5.69
C LEU A 221 27.45 5.40 5.62
N PRO A 222 27.19 6.68 5.95
CA PRO A 222 25.83 7.24 5.85
C PRO A 222 25.32 7.28 4.41
N LEU A 223 26.20 7.55 3.44
CA LEU A 223 25.85 7.53 2.02
C LEU A 223 25.53 6.11 1.55
N ALA A 224 26.39 5.14 1.88
CA ALA A 224 26.18 3.74 1.53
C ALA A 224 24.92 3.15 2.20
N ALA A 225 24.66 3.53 3.46
CA ALA A 225 23.44 3.16 4.16
C ALA A 225 22.19 3.72 3.47
N SER A 226 22.20 5.02 3.13
CA SER A 226 21.10 5.66 2.41
C SER A 226 20.84 5.04 1.05
N ALA A 227 21.92 4.73 0.29
CA ALA A 227 21.82 4.04 -0.99
C ALA A 227 21.26 2.61 -0.83
N THR A 228 21.59 1.92 0.26
CA THR A 228 21.04 0.58 0.56
C THR A 228 19.56 0.64 0.87
N VAL A 229 19.11 1.63 1.67
CA VAL A 229 17.68 1.84 1.95
C VAL A 229 16.94 2.16 0.65
N LEU A 230 17.47 3.06 -0.18
CA LEU A 230 16.89 3.40 -1.48
C LEU A 230 16.79 2.18 -2.40
N GLY A 231 17.86 1.39 -2.53
CA GLY A 231 17.87 0.19 -3.36
C GLY A 231 16.91 -0.88 -2.83
N SER A 232 16.85 -1.06 -1.52
CA SER A 232 15.93 -2.01 -0.88
C SER A 232 14.47 -1.61 -1.06
N VAL A 233 14.11 -0.34 -0.76
CA VAL A 233 12.73 0.14 -0.92
C VAL A 233 12.34 0.19 -2.40
N GLY A 234 13.20 0.72 -3.28
CA GLY A 234 12.93 0.86 -4.70
C GLY A 234 12.91 -0.46 -5.47
N GLY A 235 13.69 -1.45 -5.05
CA GLY A 235 13.75 -2.77 -5.71
C GLY A 235 12.81 -3.79 -5.08
N LEU A 236 12.84 -3.95 -3.76
CA LEU A 236 12.12 -5.02 -3.08
C LEU A 236 10.65 -4.70 -2.84
N THR A 237 10.28 -3.43 -2.64
CA THR A 237 8.86 -3.08 -2.42
C THR A 237 8.00 -3.42 -3.65
N PRO A 238 8.39 -3.05 -4.89
CA PRO A 238 7.63 -3.45 -6.08
C PRO A 238 7.57 -4.97 -6.25
N LEU A 239 8.66 -5.69 -5.96
CA LEU A 239 8.71 -7.15 -6.03
C LEU A 239 7.77 -7.79 -5.00
N ALA A 240 7.76 -7.27 -3.77
CA ALA A 240 6.88 -7.73 -2.71
C ALA A 240 5.40 -7.46 -3.04
N THR A 241 5.10 -6.30 -3.64
CA THR A 241 3.73 -6.00 -4.10
C THR A 241 3.32 -6.86 -5.29
N ALA A 242 4.25 -7.19 -6.19
CA ALA A 242 3.97 -8.07 -7.32
C ALA A 242 3.78 -9.54 -6.90
N ALA A 243 4.45 -9.97 -5.82
CA ALA A 243 4.31 -11.32 -5.28
C ALA A 243 2.98 -11.55 -4.56
N VAL A 244 2.30 -10.48 -4.12
CA VAL A 244 0.98 -10.58 -3.48
C VAL A 244 -0.10 -10.26 -4.53
N PRO A 245 -0.91 -11.24 -4.96
CA PRO A 245 -1.89 -11.02 -6.01
C PRO A 245 -2.93 -9.99 -5.61
N ALA A 246 -3.20 -9.05 -6.52
CA ALA A 246 -4.15 -7.96 -6.33
C ALA A 246 -5.60 -8.44 -6.17
N TYR A 247 -5.95 -9.58 -6.79
CA TYR A 247 -7.27 -10.19 -6.70
C TYR A 247 -7.23 -11.50 -5.90
N VAL A 248 -8.24 -11.71 -5.07
CA VAL A 248 -8.44 -12.96 -4.32
C VAL A 248 -9.38 -13.85 -5.11
N SER A 249 -8.87 -14.95 -5.67
CA SER A 249 -9.69 -16.02 -6.20
C SER A 249 -10.08 -16.97 -5.06
N LEU A 250 -11.37 -17.20 -4.88
CA LEU A 250 -11.90 -18.14 -3.90
C LEU A 250 -12.68 -19.25 -4.60
N ALA A 251 -12.59 -20.47 -4.07
CA ALA A 251 -13.45 -21.54 -4.53
C ALA A 251 -14.90 -21.24 -4.11
N VAL A 252 -15.86 -21.54 -4.98
CA VAL A 252 -17.30 -21.37 -4.69
C VAL A 252 -17.73 -22.19 -3.46
N ALA A 253 -17.02 -23.27 -3.16
CA ALA A 253 -17.21 -24.09 -1.97
C ALA A 253 -16.81 -23.39 -0.65
N ASP A 254 -15.93 -22.41 -0.70
CA ASP A 254 -15.47 -21.64 0.47
C ASP A 254 -16.32 -20.38 0.70
N LEU A 255 -17.24 -20.08 -0.22
CA LEU A 255 -18.22 -19.01 -0.06
C LEU A 255 -19.32 -19.40 0.94
N GLU A 256 -19.86 -18.41 1.62
CA GLU A 256 -21.04 -18.52 2.47
C GLU A 256 -22.23 -19.08 1.67
N PRO A 257 -23.16 -19.85 2.29
CA PRO A 257 -24.26 -20.49 1.58
C PRO A 257 -25.11 -19.50 0.76
N GLU A 258 -25.42 -18.34 1.33
CA GLU A 258 -26.19 -17.29 0.65
C GLU A 258 -25.45 -16.70 -0.57
N ALA A 259 -24.13 -16.50 -0.47
CA ALA A 259 -23.32 -16.03 -1.58
C ALA A 259 -23.20 -17.11 -2.67
N ARG A 260 -23.09 -18.38 -2.27
CA ARG A 260 -23.01 -19.53 -3.18
C ARG A 260 -24.29 -19.70 -4.00
N GLU A 261 -25.46 -19.60 -3.38
CA GLU A 261 -26.74 -19.69 -4.06
C GLU A 261 -26.92 -18.57 -5.09
N ARG A 262 -26.50 -17.35 -4.77
CA ARG A 262 -26.58 -16.21 -5.69
C ARG A 262 -25.60 -16.32 -6.87
N VAL A 263 -24.37 -16.76 -6.62
CA VAL A 263 -23.39 -17.03 -7.69
C VAL A 263 -23.90 -18.15 -8.61
N ALA A 264 -24.50 -19.20 -8.06
CA ALA A 264 -25.11 -20.26 -8.86
C ALA A 264 -26.31 -19.77 -9.69
N ALA A 265 -27.17 -18.92 -9.12
CA ALA A 265 -28.31 -18.33 -9.82
C ALA A 265 -27.87 -17.45 -10.99
N GLU A 266 -26.83 -16.65 -10.81
CA GLU A 266 -26.27 -15.79 -11.85
C GLU A 266 -25.58 -16.59 -12.96
N ALA A 267 -24.80 -17.62 -12.62
CA ALA A 267 -24.21 -18.54 -13.60
C ALA A 267 -25.28 -19.23 -14.46
N THR A 268 -26.42 -19.58 -13.85
CA THR A 268 -27.57 -20.18 -14.55
C THR A 268 -28.25 -19.16 -15.47
N ALA A 269 -28.40 -17.91 -15.03
CA ALA A 269 -28.97 -16.84 -15.86
C ALA A 269 -28.08 -16.50 -17.06
N ALA A 270 -26.76 -16.45 -16.87
CA ALA A 270 -25.80 -16.22 -17.95
C ALA A 270 -25.80 -17.36 -18.98
N ALA A 271 -25.91 -18.62 -18.53
CA ALA A 271 -26.05 -19.78 -19.41
C ALA A 271 -27.36 -19.74 -20.22
N ALA A 272 -28.46 -19.29 -19.62
CA ALA A 272 -29.74 -19.14 -20.29
C ALA A 272 -29.72 -18.02 -21.36
N SER A 273 -29.06 -16.89 -21.09
CA SER A 273 -28.91 -15.83 -22.09
C SER A 273 -28.05 -16.26 -23.28
N ALA A 274 -26.97 -17.01 -23.04
CA ALA A 274 -26.08 -17.50 -24.09
C ALA A 274 -26.73 -18.59 -24.97
N ALA A 275 -27.72 -19.33 -24.45
CA ALA A 275 -28.48 -20.30 -25.23
C ALA A 275 -29.60 -19.67 -26.08
N SER A 276 -29.92 -18.39 -25.85
CA SER A 276 -30.97 -17.65 -26.56
C SER A 276 -30.45 -16.73 -27.68
N SER A 277 -29.12 -16.61 -27.80
CA SER A 277 -28.38 -15.86 -28.83
C SER A 277 -27.79 -16.79 -29.88
#